data_AF-A0A9X5RG29-F1
#
_entry.id   AF-A0A9X5RG29-F1
#
_cell.length_a   1.000
_cell.length_b   1.000
_cell.length_c   1.000
_cell.angle_alpha   90.00
_cell.angle_beta   90.00
_cell.angle_gamma   90.00
#
_symmetry.space_group_name_H-M   'P 1'
#
loop_
_entity.id
_entity.type
_entity.pdbx_description
1 polymer ?
#
loop_
_entity_poly.entity_id
_entity_poly.type
_entity_poly.pdbx_seq_one_letter_code
_entity_poly.pdbx_strand_id
1 'polypeptide(L)'
;MYALKLITEREGRKVEEVHCLGDMYRLEFYPESENKDIVARVEHTKKDAIPSFDIKRTDHAYITTVTGDTVRVISRGKKACQ
;
A
#
# COMPACT_ATOMS: atom_id res chain seq x y z
N MET A 1 -17.26 -19.58 0.78
CA MET A 1 -16.23 -19.11 1.73
C MET A 1 -16.28 -17.60 1.72
N TYR A 2 -16.42 -16.95 2.89
CA TYR A 2 -16.50 -15.49 2.99
C TYR A 2 -15.27 -15.00 3.75
N ALA A 3 -14.63 -13.95 3.24
CA ALA A 3 -13.54 -13.26 3.92
C ALA A 3 -14.06 -11.86 4.29
N LEU A 4 -13.97 -11.52 5.58
CA LEU A 4 -14.29 -10.18 6.08
C LEU A 4 -13.00 -9.36 6.10
N LYS A 5 -13.01 -8.19 5.47
CA LYS A 5 -11.92 -7.21 5.55
C LYS A 5 -12.46 -5.90 6.10
N LEU A 6 -11.87 -5.42 7.20
CA LEU A 6 -12.23 -4.15 7.80
C LEU A 6 -11.57 -3.02 7.01
N ILE A 7 -12.36 -2.02 6.61
CA ILE A 7 -11.85 -0.80 5.99
C ILE A 7 -11.94 0.31 7.04
N THR A 8 -10.82 0.95 7.29
CA THR A 8 -10.70 2.04 8.28
C THR A 8 -10.55 3.37 7.57
N GLU A 9 -11.08 4.45 8.14
CA GLU A 9 -10.91 5.79 7.59
C GLU A 9 -9.77 6.50 8.32
N ARG A 10 -8.86 7.11 7.55
CA ARG A 10 -7.70 7.81 8.08
C ARG A 10 -7.40 9.04 7.23
N GLU A 11 -7.32 10.20 7.88
CA GLU A 11 -7.00 11.47 7.21
C GLU A 11 -7.90 11.73 5.97
N GLY A 12 -9.17 11.31 6.04
CA GLY A 12 -10.14 11.43 4.96
C GLY A 12 -10.02 10.38 3.84
N ARG A 13 -9.16 9.36 4.00
CA ARG A 13 -8.97 8.27 3.05
C ARG A 13 -9.41 6.94 3.63
N LYS A 14 -10.01 6.08 2.82
CA LYS A 14 -10.32 4.69 3.22
C LYS A 14 -9.11 3.79 3.02
N VAL A 15 -8.70 3.06 4.05
CA VAL A 15 -7.51 2.21 4.06
C VAL A 15 -7.90 0.80 4.50
N GLU A 16 -7.48 -0.20 3.73
CA GLU A 16 -7.68 -1.62 4.05
C GLU A 16 -6.69 -2.12 5.10
N GLU A 17 -5.46 -1.62 5.08
CA GLU A 17 -4.38 -2.11 5.93
C GLU A 17 -3.23 -1.10 5.99
N VAL A 18 -2.60 -0.96 7.15
CA VAL A 18 -1.45 -0.08 7.38
C VAL A 18 -0.31 -0.88 7.99
N HIS A 19 0.89 -0.75 7.43
CA HIS A 19 2.13 -1.32 7.96
C HIS A 19 3.15 -0.22 8.23
N CYS A 20 3.78 -0.25 9.40
CA CYS A 20 4.96 0.56 9.67
C CYS A 20 6.21 -0.19 9.18
N LEU A 21 6.97 0.44 8.30
CA LEU A 21 8.24 -0.06 7.77
C LEU A 21 9.37 0.63 8.55
N GLY A 22 9.64 0.07 9.73
CA GLY A 22 10.43 0.75 10.75
C GLY A 22 9.78 2.06 11.19
N ASP A 23 10.61 3.02 11.60
CA ASP A 23 10.12 4.31 12.12
C ASP A 23 9.99 5.39 11.04
N MET A 24 10.47 5.12 9.82
CA MET A 24 10.58 6.12 8.75
C MET A 24 9.46 6.04 7.73
N TYR A 25 8.95 4.85 7.43
CA TYR A 25 8.00 4.66 6.35
C TYR A 25 6.73 3.97 6.82
N ARG A 26 5.66 4.28 6.11
CA ARG A 26 4.32 3.75 6.35
C ARG A 26 3.74 3.30 5.03
N LEU A 27 3.34 2.05 4.96
CA LEU A 27 2.71 1.44 3.81
C LEU A 27 1.21 1.34 4.06
N GLU A 28 0.42 1.97 3.21
CA GLU A 28 -1.04 1.91 3.26
C GLU A 28 -1.58 1.17 2.05
N PHE A 29 -2.50 0.24 2.27
CA PHE A 29 -3.24 -0.44 1.20
C PHE A 29 -4.60 0.19 1.02
N TYR A 30 -4.94 0.54 -0.21
CA TYR A 30 -6.23 1.17 -0.51
C TYR A 30 -7.24 0.15 -1.04
N PRO A 31 -8.52 0.27 -0.64
CA PRO A 31 -9.57 -0.49 -1.28
C PRO A 31 -9.79 0.04 -2.68
N GLU A 32 -10.23 -0.85 -3.56
CA GLU A 32 -10.49 -0.48 -4.96
C GLU A 32 -11.58 0.59 -5.12
N SER A 33 -12.52 0.67 -4.16
CA SER A 33 -13.53 1.71 -4.11
C SER A 33 -12.96 3.10 -3.87
N GLU A 34 -11.79 3.19 -3.23
CA GLU A 34 -11.08 4.45 -3.00
C GLU A 34 -10.22 4.81 -4.22
N ASN A 35 -9.45 3.84 -4.73
CA ASN A 35 -8.61 4.06 -5.89
C ASN A 35 -8.52 2.80 -6.78
N LYS A 36 -8.89 2.96 -8.06
CA LYS A 36 -8.88 1.86 -9.04
C LYS A 36 -7.47 1.56 -9.58
N ASP A 37 -6.56 2.52 -9.55
CA ASP A 37 -5.25 2.37 -10.17
C ASP A 37 -4.15 2.16 -9.16
N ILE A 38 -4.28 2.72 -7.96
CA ILE A 38 -3.31 2.61 -6.87
C ILE A 38 -3.77 1.55 -5.88
N VAL A 39 -2.89 0.57 -5.59
CA VAL A 39 -3.17 -0.51 -4.63
C VAL A 39 -2.54 -0.27 -3.28
N ALA A 40 -1.43 0.47 -3.26
CA ALA A 40 -0.76 0.84 -2.04
C ALA A 40 0.03 2.13 -2.21
N ARG A 41 0.30 2.81 -1.11
CA ARG A 41 1.19 3.98 -1.04
C ARG A 41 2.18 3.81 0.09
N VAL A 42 3.43 4.16 -0.18
CA VAL A 42 4.45 4.32 0.84
C VAL A 42 4.60 5.80 1.15
N GLU A 43 4.37 6.20 2.38
CA GLU A 43 4.55 7.57 2.88
C GLU A 43 5.63 7.62 3.95
N HIS A 44 6.36 8.72 4.02
CA HIS A 44 7.29 8.96 5.12
C HIS A 44 6.54 9.45 6.37
N THR A 45 6.91 8.97 7.55
CA THR A 45 6.22 9.26 8.81
C THR A 45 6.52 10.64 9.38
N LYS A 46 7.66 11.25 9.03
CA LYS A 46 8.05 12.61 9.44
C LYS A 46 7.85 13.57 8.27
N LYS A 47 6.97 14.56 8.47
CA LYS A 47 6.44 15.51 7.48
C LYS A 47 7.49 16.40 6.80
N ASP A 48 7.36 16.58 5.48
CA ASP A 48 6.96 17.83 4.78
C ASP A 48 7.43 17.91 3.31
N ALA A 49 8.34 17.04 2.86
CA ALA A 49 8.79 17.08 1.46
C ALA A 49 9.30 15.74 0.91
N ILE A 50 9.01 14.62 1.58
CA ILE A 50 9.56 13.32 1.20
C ILE A 50 8.57 12.60 0.28
N PRO A 51 9.04 12.07 -0.88
CA PRO A 51 8.16 11.51 -1.89
C PRO A 51 7.31 10.37 -1.33
N SER A 52 6.00 10.48 -1.52
CA SER A 52 5.10 9.35 -1.43
C SER A 52 5.20 8.52 -2.71
N PHE A 53 5.36 7.20 -2.58
CA PHE A 53 5.42 6.31 -3.73
C PHE A 53 4.08 5.60 -3.89
N ASP A 54 3.43 5.85 -5.02
CA ASP A 54 2.22 5.14 -5.41
C ASP A 54 2.58 3.85 -6.14
N ILE A 55 2.07 2.74 -5.62
CA ILE A 55 2.20 1.41 -6.21
C ILE A 55 0.92 1.15 -6.98
N LYS A 56 1.02 1.10 -8.30
CA LYS A 56 -0.12 0.84 -9.18
C LYS A 56 -0.48 -0.63 -9.17
N ARG A 57 -1.71 -0.93 -9.57
CA ARG A 57 -2.20 -2.30 -9.71
C ARG A 57 -1.40 -3.15 -10.69
N THR A 58 -0.82 -2.51 -11.70
CA THR A 58 0.03 -3.14 -12.71
C THR A 58 1.47 -3.34 -12.26
N ASP A 59 1.87 -2.71 -11.15
CA ASP A 59 3.25 -2.74 -10.69
C ASP A 59 3.52 -4.04 -9.91
N HIS A 60 4.78 -4.46 -9.97
CA HIS A 60 5.32 -5.47 -9.08
C HIS A 60 6.34 -4.79 -8.18
N ALA A 61 5.97 -4.55 -6.93
CA ALA A 61 6.82 -3.84 -5.98
C ALA A 61 7.38 -4.79 -4.92
N TYR A 62 8.68 -4.67 -4.67
CA TYR A 62 9.39 -5.34 -3.58
C TYR A 62 9.85 -4.27 -2.60
N ILE A 63 9.52 -4.48 -1.33
CA ILE A 63 9.99 -3.62 -0.24
C ILE A 63 11.05 -4.42 0.50
N THR A 64 12.30 -3.98 0.38
CA THR A 64 13.45 -4.63 1.00
C THR A 64 14.08 -3.75 2.07
N THR A 65 14.69 -4.37 3.08
CA THR A 65 15.59 -3.67 3.98
C THR A 65 16.90 -3.33 3.26
N VAL A 66 17.70 -2.44 3.85
CA VAL A 66 19.05 -2.13 3.35
C VAL A 66 19.96 -3.37 3.36
N THR A 67 19.70 -4.33 4.26
CA THR A 67 20.41 -5.62 4.33
C THR A 67 19.99 -6.62 3.24
N GLY A 68 18.99 -6.28 2.43
CA GLY A 68 18.52 -7.10 1.30
C GLY A 68 17.35 -8.04 1.63
N ASP A 69 16.83 -8.00 2.86
CA ASP A 69 15.70 -8.85 3.27
C ASP A 69 14.40 -8.32 2.67
N THR A 70 13.60 -9.19 2.07
CA THR A 70 12.28 -8.80 1.53
C THR A 70 11.25 -8.74 2.66
N VAL A 71 10.76 -7.54 2.95
CA VAL A 71 9.73 -7.28 3.96
C VAL A 71 8.35 -7.55 3.38
N ARG A 72 8.10 -7.08 2.15
CA ARG A 72 6.81 -7.23 1.47
C ARG A 72 6.97 -7.32 -0.04
N VAL A 73 6.07 -8.09 -0.64
CA VAL A 73 5.85 -8.12 -2.09
C VAL A 73 4.42 -7.66 -2.34
N ILE A 74 4.25 -6.73 -3.27
CA ILE A 74 2.95 -6.17 -3.65
C ILE A 74 2.76 -6.43 -5.14
N SER A 75 1.77 -7.26 -5.44
CA SER A 75 1.29 -7.53 -6.78
C SER A 75 -0.20 -7.86 -6.69
N ARG A 76 -1.05 -7.10 -7.40
CA ARG A 76 -2.49 -7.42 -7.51
C ARG A 76 -2.89 -7.90 -8.91
N GLY A 77 -1.94 -7.95 -9.85
CA GLY A 77 -2.18 -8.36 -11.23
C GLY A 77 -3.20 -7.45 -11.96
N LYS A 78 -3.36 -7.67 -13.27
CA LYS A 78 -4.51 -7.10 -13.99
C LYS A 78 -5.73 -7.93 -13.63
N LYS A 79 -6.86 -7.26 -13.35
CA LYS A 79 -8.14 -7.96 -13.34
C LYS A 79 -8.33 -8.59 -14.73
N ALA A 80 -8.58 -9.89 -14.77
CA ALA A 80 -9.19 -10.48 -15.95
C ALA A 80 -10.51 -9.72 -16.16
N CYS A 81 -10.73 -9.18 -17.36
CA CYS A 81 -12.04 -8.66 -17.72
C CYS A 81 -13.06 -9.79 -17.47
N GLN A 82 -13.97 -9.58 -16.52
CA GLN A 82 -15.19 -10.35 -16.42
C GLN A 82 -16.25 -9.70 -17.32
#